data_AF-A0A3D4FIS2-F1
#
_entry.id   AF-A0A3D4FIS2-F1
#
_cell.length_a   1.000
_cell.length_b   1.000
_cell.length_c   1.000
_cell.angle_alpha   90.00
_cell.angle_beta   90.00
_cell.angle_gamma   90.00
#
_symmetry.space_group_name_H-M   'P 1'
#
loop_
_entity.id
_entity.type
_entity.pdbx_description
1 polymer ?
#
loop_
_entity_poly.entity_id
_entity_poly.type
_entity_poly.pdbx_seq_one_letter_code
_entity_poly.pdbx_strand_id
1 'polypeptide(L)'
;MEKIDILLVQLENSKNSSIEGKKILNKEIEELKGLVLNTKELSNTVNELEKDSQDIQGILNIINQVSSQTNLLALNASIEASRAGEHGRGFSVIAEEIRKLSDESRESTEKIENIVKYILEKIFNIGEYMNIILNQIIIYQQDMSNVET
;
A
#
# COMPACT_ATOMS: atom_id res chain seq x y z
N MET A 1 24.25 -54.25 -36.22
CA MET A 1 23.05 -54.40 -35.37
C MET A 1 23.23 -53.63 -34.07
N GLU A 2 24.26 -53.91 -33.27
CA GLU A 2 24.55 -53.25 -31.99
C GLU A 2 24.53 -51.70 -32.00
N LYS A 3 25.04 -51.06 -33.05
CA LYS A 3 25.04 -49.58 -33.18
C LYS A 3 23.67 -48.96 -33.47
N ILE A 4 22.76 -49.71 -34.10
CA ILE A 4 21.37 -49.28 -34.37
C ILE A 4 20.54 -49.38 -33.09
N ASP A 5 20.75 -50.44 -32.30
CA ASP A 5 20.05 -50.63 -31.02
C ASP A 5 20.42 -49.52 -30.02
N ILE A 6 21.71 -49.13 -29.96
CA ILE A 6 22.15 -47.97 -29.16
C ILE A 6 21.45 -46.67 -29.61
N LEU A 7 21.30 -46.46 -30.93
CA LEU A 7 20.66 -45.27 -31.47
C LEU A 7 19.15 -45.21 -31.14
N LEU A 8 18.48 -46.36 -31.19
CA LEU A 8 17.06 -46.49 -30.83
C LEU A 8 16.84 -46.19 -29.35
N VAL A 9 17.69 -46.72 -28.48
CA VAL A 9 17.65 -46.42 -27.03
C VAL A 9 17.90 -44.92 -26.77
N GLN A 10 18.85 -44.30 -27.47
CA GLN A 10 19.10 -42.85 -27.36
C GLN A 10 17.90 -42.01 -27.83
N LEU A 11 17.25 -42.40 -28.93
CA LEU A 11 16.04 -41.75 -29.43
C LEU A 11 14.88 -41.87 -28.45
N GLU A 12 14.70 -43.06 -27.87
CA GLU A 12 13.66 -43.30 -26.86
C GLU A 12 13.90 -42.48 -25.60
N ASN A 13 15.15 -42.42 -25.12
CA ASN A 13 15.53 -41.56 -24.00
C ASN A 13 15.30 -40.07 -24.30
N SER A 14 15.72 -39.60 -25.48
CA SER A 14 15.50 -38.20 -25.90
C SER A 14 14.02 -37.85 -25.99
N LYS A 15 13.20 -38.75 -26.54
CA LYS A 15 11.74 -38.59 -26.60
C LYS A 15 11.13 -38.53 -25.20
N ASN A 16 11.54 -39.43 -24.30
CA ASN A 16 11.04 -39.45 -22.93
C ASN A 16 11.42 -38.17 -22.17
N SER A 17 12.67 -37.71 -22.27
CA SER A 17 13.10 -36.44 -21.67
C SER A 17 12.34 -35.24 -22.25
N SER A 18 12.01 -35.25 -23.55
CA SER A 18 11.22 -34.20 -24.18
C SER A 18 9.76 -34.18 -23.67
N ILE A 19 9.15 -35.36 -23.50
CA ILE A 19 7.81 -35.50 -22.90
C ILE A 19 7.79 -35.00 -21.45
N GLU A 20 8.80 -35.38 -20.66
CA GLU A 20 8.94 -34.94 -19.28
C GLU A 20 9.16 -33.42 -19.18
N GLY A 21 10.01 -32.86 -20.05
CA GLY A 21 10.21 -31.41 -20.17
C GLY A 21 8.91 -30.67 -20.50
N LYS A 22 8.11 -31.17 -21.44
CA LYS A 22 6.79 -30.58 -21.75
C LYS A 22 5.85 -30.61 -20.55
N LYS A 23 5.86 -31.69 -19.76
CA LYS A 23 5.02 -31.80 -18.56
C LYS A 23 5.41 -30.75 -17.50
N ILE A 24 6.71 -30.53 -17.31
CA ILE A 24 7.23 -29.51 -16.39
C ILE A 24 6.81 -28.11 -16.86
N LEU A 25 7.01 -27.80 -18.15
CA LEU A 25 6.62 -26.50 -18.72
C LEU A 25 5.11 -26.21 -18.56
N ASN A 26 4.26 -27.22 -18.80
CA ASN A 26 2.82 -27.06 -18.60
C ASN A 26 2.45 -26.76 -17.13
N LYS A 27 3.17 -27.36 -16.17
CA LYS A 27 2.97 -27.07 -14.74
C LYS A 27 3.37 -25.63 -14.41
N GLU A 28 4.52 -25.17 -14.91
CA GLU A 28 5.00 -23.79 -14.73
C GLU A 28 4.01 -22.76 -15.31
N ILE A 29 3.42 -23.03 -16.49
CA ILE A 29 2.40 -22.16 -17.10
C ILE A 29 1.17 -22.00 -16.18
N GLU A 30 0.70 -23.08 -15.55
CA GLU A 30 -0.42 -23.02 -14.62
C GLU A 30 -0.08 -22.24 -13.34
N GLU A 31 1.15 -22.38 -12.82
CA GLU A 31 1.62 -21.60 -11.68
C GLU A 31 1.69 -20.09 -12.01
N LEU A 32 2.17 -19.73 -13.20
CA LEU A 32 2.18 -18.34 -13.68
C LEU A 32 0.78 -17.73 -13.79
N LYS A 33 -0.22 -18.50 -14.26
CA LYS A 33 -1.62 -18.04 -14.26
C LYS A 33 -2.12 -17.75 -12.84
N GLY A 34 -1.76 -18.59 -11.88
CA GLY A 34 -2.04 -18.37 -10.46
C GLY A 34 -1.41 -17.07 -9.94
N LEU A 35 -0.16 -16.79 -10.33
CA LEU A 35 0.51 -15.55 -9.95
C LEU A 35 -0.18 -14.31 -10.50
N VAL A 36 -0.65 -14.32 -11.76
CA VAL A 36 -1.43 -13.21 -12.33
C VAL A 36 -2.68 -12.92 -11.51
N LEU A 37 -3.41 -13.96 -11.11
CA LEU A 37 -4.60 -13.81 -10.27
C LEU A 37 -4.27 -13.20 -8.90
N ASN A 38 -3.24 -13.73 -8.23
CA ASN A 38 -2.80 -13.24 -6.93
C ASN A 38 -2.33 -11.78 -6.99
N THR A 39 -1.59 -11.39 -8.04
CA THR A 39 -1.17 -10.00 -8.22
C THR A 39 -2.36 -9.06 -8.47
N LYS A 40 -3.38 -9.54 -9.19
CA LYS A 40 -4.62 -8.77 -9.38
C LYS A 40 -5.41 -8.59 -8.08
N GLU A 41 -5.50 -9.63 -7.25
CA GLU A 41 -6.10 -9.52 -5.91
C GLU A 41 -5.32 -8.54 -5.03
N LEU A 42 -3.99 -8.63 -5.03
CA LEU A 42 -3.13 -7.69 -4.31
C LEU A 42 -3.36 -6.25 -4.78
N SER A 43 -3.49 -6.03 -6.10
CA SER A 43 -3.80 -4.71 -6.65
C SER A 43 -5.12 -4.14 -6.12
N ASN A 44 -6.15 -4.99 -5.96
CA ASN A 44 -7.42 -4.54 -5.36
C ASN A 44 -7.23 -4.12 -3.91
N THR A 45 -6.51 -4.91 -3.11
CA THR A 45 -6.22 -4.57 -1.70
C THR A 45 -5.40 -3.29 -1.57
N VAL A 46 -4.44 -3.07 -2.47
CA VAL A 46 -3.64 -1.83 -2.51
C VAL A 46 -4.52 -0.61 -2.82
N ASN A 47 -5.47 -0.75 -3.75
CA ASN A 47 -6.43 0.33 -4.06
C ASN A 47 -7.37 0.63 -2.88
N GLU A 48 -7.83 -0.41 -2.16
CA GLU A 48 -8.62 -0.23 -0.94
C GLU A 48 -7.82 0.51 0.13
N LEU A 49 -6.56 0.12 0.34
CA LEU A 49 -5.67 0.78 1.30
C LEU A 49 -5.37 2.24 0.92
N GLU A 50 -5.26 2.54 -0.37
CA GLU A 50 -5.11 3.92 -0.86
C GLU A 50 -6.32 4.77 -0.47
N LYS A 51 -7.53 4.24 -0.73
CA LYS A 51 -8.78 4.92 -0.40
C LYS A 51 -8.92 5.14 1.11
N ASP A 52 -8.66 4.12 1.92
CA ASP A 52 -8.70 4.24 3.38
C ASP A 52 -7.70 5.29 3.89
N SER A 53 -6.51 5.35 3.30
CA SER A 53 -5.49 6.35 3.63
C SER A 53 -5.92 7.78 3.26
N GLN A 54 -6.61 7.95 2.13
CA GLN A 54 -7.19 9.24 1.72
C GLN A 54 -8.34 9.67 2.65
N ASP A 55 -9.20 8.73 3.06
CA ASP A 55 -10.28 8.99 4.02
C ASP A 55 -9.72 9.44 5.38
N ILE A 56 -8.64 8.78 5.86
CA ILE A 56 -7.92 9.22 7.07
C ILE A 56 -7.39 10.64 6.91
N GLN A 57 -6.81 10.99 5.76
CA GLN A 57 -6.32 12.35 5.51
C GLN A 57 -7.46 13.39 5.56
N GLY A 58 -8.64 13.04 5.05
CA GLY A 58 -9.85 13.84 5.19
C GLY A 58 -10.25 14.07 6.65
N ILE A 59 -10.23 13.01 7.47
CA ILE A 59 -10.52 13.09 8.91
C ILE A 59 -9.51 13.98 9.63
N LEU A 60 -8.22 13.84 9.34
CA LEU A 60 -7.17 14.67 9.95
C LEU A 60 -7.35 16.17 9.63
N ASN A 61 -7.78 16.49 8.41
CA ASN A 61 -8.10 17.87 8.04
C ASN A 61 -9.25 18.45 8.89
N ILE A 62 -10.29 17.66 9.15
CA ILE A 62 -11.41 18.06 10.01
C ILE A 62 -10.91 18.28 11.45
N ILE A 63 -10.08 17.38 11.99
CA ILE A 63 -9.53 17.53 13.34
C ILE A 63 -8.65 18.80 13.42
N ASN A 64 -7.80 19.05 12.43
CA ASN A 64 -7.00 20.27 12.36
C ASN A 64 -7.86 21.55 12.36
N GLN A 65 -8.98 21.55 11.63
CA GLN A 65 -9.95 22.64 11.62
C GLN A 65 -10.59 22.83 13.00
N VAL A 66 -11.03 21.74 13.64
CA VAL A 66 -11.64 21.77 14.98
C VAL A 66 -10.64 22.28 16.02
N SER A 67 -9.40 21.80 16.01
CA SER A 67 -8.34 22.25 16.93
C SER A 67 -8.00 23.72 16.70
N SER A 68 -7.93 24.18 15.45
CA SER A 68 -7.69 25.59 15.13
C SER A 68 -8.83 26.50 15.60
N GLN A 69 -10.09 26.06 15.42
CA GLN A 69 -11.26 26.78 15.89
C GLN A 69 -11.33 26.81 17.43
N THR A 70 -11.03 25.69 18.08
CA THR A 70 -10.99 25.58 19.55
C THR A 70 -9.89 26.48 20.13
N ASN A 71 -8.73 26.52 19.49
CA ASN A 71 -7.64 27.44 19.83
C ASN A 71 -8.07 28.92 19.75
N LEU A 72 -8.79 29.29 18.70
CA LEU A 72 -9.35 30.64 18.52
C LEU A 72 -10.40 30.99 19.58
N LEU A 73 -11.28 30.05 19.92
CA LEU A 73 -12.28 30.22 20.98
C LEU A 73 -11.62 30.39 22.35
N ALA A 74 -10.59 29.59 22.64
CA ALA A 74 -9.80 29.67 23.85
C ALA A 74 -9.06 31.01 23.98
N LEU A 75 -8.49 31.50 22.87
CA LEU A 75 -7.87 32.82 22.82
C LEU A 75 -8.87 33.94 23.16
N ASN A 76 -10.05 33.91 22.53
CA ASN A 76 -11.10 34.90 22.82
C ASN A 76 -11.56 34.84 24.28
N ALA A 77 -11.71 33.63 24.84
CA ALA A 77 -12.05 33.44 26.25
C ALA A 77 -10.96 33.99 27.19
N SER A 78 -9.67 33.80 26.87
CA SER A 78 -8.54 34.33 27.64
C SER A 78 -8.51 35.87 27.63
N ILE A 79 -8.82 36.48 26.48
CA ILE A 79 -8.94 37.94 26.35
C ILE A 79 -10.10 38.47 27.22
N GLU A 80 -11.28 37.86 27.15
CA GLU A 80 -12.44 38.31 27.92
C GLU A 80 -12.24 38.08 29.42
N ALA A 81 -11.58 36.98 29.81
CA ALA A 81 -11.18 36.72 31.19
C ALA A 81 -10.22 37.79 31.71
N SER A 82 -9.25 38.21 30.90
CA SER A 82 -8.35 39.32 31.25
C SER A 82 -9.12 40.64 31.41
N ARG A 83 -10.15 40.88 30.59
CA ARG A 83 -11.00 42.07 30.65
C ARG A 83 -11.87 42.12 31.92
N ALA A 84 -12.30 40.96 32.42
CA ALA A 84 -13.07 40.84 33.67
C ALA A 84 -12.22 41.03 34.94
N GLY A 85 -10.89 41.20 34.82
CA GLY A 85 -10.00 41.45 35.96
C GLY A 85 -10.00 40.31 36.97
N GLU A 86 -10.14 40.61 38.26
CA GLU A 86 -10.12 39.62 39.35
C GLU A 86 -11.21 38.53 39.18
N HIS A 87 -12.38 38.88 38.62
CA HIS A 87 -13.48 37.94 38.41
C HIS A 87 -13.21 36.93 37.28
N GLY A 88 -12.28 37.24 36.37
CA GLY A 88 -11.94 36.39 35.24
C GLY A 88 -10.75 35.44 35.47
N ARG A 89 -10.04 35.53 36.60
CA ARG A 89 -8.81 34.74 36.85
C ARG A 89 -9.00 33.24 36.66
N GLY A 90 -10.08 32.66 37.20
CA GLY A 90 -10.36 31.23 37.04
C GLY A 90 -10.64 30.83 35.59
N PHE A 91 -11.39 31.66 34.85
CA PHE A 91 -11.66 31.45 33.44
C PHE A 91 -10.41 31.59 32.56
N SER A 92 -9.49 32.49 32.93
CA SER A 92 -8.22 32.66 32.21
C SER A 92 -7.35 31.40 32.26
N VAL A 93 -7.32 30.70 33.39
CA VAL A 93 -6.56 29.44 33.53
C VAL A 93 -7.16 28.34 32.67
N ILE A 94 -8.49 28.21 32.68
CA ILE A 94 -9.20 27.22 31.85
C ILE A 94 -8.97 27.50 30.36
N ALA A 95 -9.05 28.77 29.95
CA ALA A 95 -8.81 29.17 28.57
C ALA A 95 -7.40 28.84 28.09
N GLU A 96 -6.38 29.04 28.94
CA GLU A 96 -5.00 28.69 28.61
C GLU A 96 -4.82 27.17 28.46
N GLU A 97 -5.44 26.36 29.32
CA GLU A 97 -5.36 24.90 29.22
C GLU A 97 -6.04 24.37 27.96
N ILE A 98 -7.20 24.92 27.57
CA ILE A 98 -7.87 24.57 26.31
C ILE A 98 -6.98 24.95 25.12
N ARG A 99 -6.29 26.09 25.18
CA ARG A 99 -5.37 26.52 24.12
C ARG A 99 -4.23 25.51 23.96
N LYS A 100 -3.61 25.12 25.07
CA LYS A 100 -2.53 24.13 25.10
C LYS A 100 -2.98 22.78 24.54
N LEU A 101 -4.15 22.27 24.94
CA LEU A 101 -4.70 21.03 24.41
C LEU A 101 -5.00 21.10 22.91
N SER A 102 -5.45 22.26 22.43
CA SER A 102 -5.71 22.48 20.99
C SER A 102 -4.41 22.46 20.18
N ASP A 103 -3.33 23.06 20.71
CA ASP A 103 -2.00 23.02 20.08
C ASP A 103 -1.40 21.61 20.10
N GLU A 104 -1.48 20.89 21.23
CA GLU A 104 -1.03 19.49 21.32
C GLU A 104 -1.81 18.58 20.36
N SER A 105 -3.11 18.81 20.22
CA SER A 105 -3.94 18.08 19.26
C SER A 105 -3.49 18.33 17.82
N ARG A 106 -3.19 19.59 17.47
CA ARG A 106 -2.69 19.97 16.14
C ARG A 106 -1.32 19.36 15.83
N GLU A 107 -0.40 19.36 16.80
CA GLU A 107 0.91 18.73 16.62
C GLU A 107 0.77 17.21 16.40
N SER A 108 -0.17 16.57 17.11
CA SER A 108 -0.43 15.14 16.96
C SER A 108 -1.03 14.79 15.61
N THR A 109 -1.99 15.58 15.12
CA THR A 109 -2.57 15.39 13.78
C THR A 109 -1.55 15.62 12.68
N GLU A 110 -0.68 16.62 12.78
CA GLU A 110 0.43 16.85 11.83
C GLU A 110 1.38 15.64 11.77
N LYS A 111 1.71 15.02 12.92
CA LYS A 111 2.52 13.79 12.95
C LYS A 111 1.81 12.62 12.25
N ILE A 112 0.52 12.43 12.49
CA ILE A 112 -0.25 11.37 11.84
C ILE A 112 -0.36 11.64 10.33
N GLU A 113 -0.54 12.89 9.91
CA GLU A 113 -0.60 13.27 8.50
C GLU A 113 0.69 12.88 7.75
N ASN A 114 1.86 13.07 8.37
CA ASN A 114 3.13 12.64 7.81
C ASN A 114 3.23 11.11 7.68
N ILE A 115 2.72 10.36 8.66
CA ILE A 115 2.67 8.89 8.59
C ILE A 115 1.75 8.45 7.43
N VAL A 116 0.58 9.08 7.28
CA VAL A 116 -0.37 8.77 6.20
C VAL A 116 0.24 9.09 4.83
N LYS A 117 0.93 10.22 4.68
CA LYS A 117 1.67 10.55 3.45
C LYS A 117 2.71 9.49 3.10
N TYR A 118 3.47 9.03 4.10
CA TYR A 118 4.45 7.96 3.91
C TYR A 118 3.80 6.62 3.51
N ILE A 119 2.63 6.29 4.06
CA ILE A 119 1.86 5.11 3.65
C ILE A 119 1.44 5.22 2.18
N LEU A 120 0.91 6.38 1.77
CA LEU A 120 0.52 6.62 0.37
C LEU A 120 1.71 6.48 -0.60
N GLU A 121 2.89 6.97 -0.23
CA GLU A 121 4.12 6.78 -1.01
C GLU A 121 4.47 5.29 -1.15
N LYS A 122 4.34 4.49 -0.08
CA LYS A 122 4.57 3.05 -0.16
C LYS A 122 3.57 2.34 -1.05
N ILE A 123 2.29 2.71 -0.96
CA ILE A 123 1.22 2.18 -1.81
C ILE A 123 1.55 2.41 -3.28
N PHE A 124 1.97 3.62 -3.64
CA PHE A 124 2.42 3.94 -4.99
C PHE A 124 3.57 3.04 -5.46
N ASN A 125 4.61 2.89 -4.63
CA ASN A 125 5.75 2.02 -4.95
C ASN A 125 5.34 0.55 -5.11
N ILE A 126 4.41 0.05 -4.29
CA ILE A 126 3.86 -1.30 -4.43
C ILE A 126 3.12 -1.42 -5.77
N GLY A 127 2.35 -0.41 -6.17
CA GLY A 127 1.72 -0.31 -7.49
C GLY A 127 2.70 -0.51 -8.64
N GLU A 128 3.81 0.21 -8.61
CA GLU A 128 4.88 0.10 -9.62
C GLU A 128 5.51 -1.31 -9.64
N TYR A 129 5.82 -1.88 -8.49
CA TYR A 129 6.35 -3.25 -8.42
C TYR A 129 5.35 -4.29 -8.95
N MET A 130 4.06 -4.14 -8.68
CA MET A 130 3.04 -5.03 -9.24
C MET A 130 2.97 -4.95 -10.76
N ASN A 131 3.07 -3.75 -11.35
CA ASN A 131 3.11 -3.57 -12.80
C ASN A 131 4.35 -4.25 -13.42
N ILE A 132 5.50 -4.13 -12.78
CA ILE A 132 6.73 -4.83 -13.21
C ILE A 132 6.54 -6.34 -13.18
N ILE A 133 5.99 -6.88 -12.09
CA ILE A 133 5.75 -8.31 -11.91
C ILE A 133 4.78 -8.83 -12.98
N LEU A 134 3.66 -8.13 -13.22
CA LEU A 134 2.70 -8.51 -14.25
C LEU A 134 3.33 -8.56 -15.64
N ASN A 135 4.13 -7.55 -16.00
CA ASN A 135 4.85 -7.54 -17.27
C ASN A 135 5.86 -8.68 -17.38
N GLN A 136 6.61 -8.99 -16.32
CA GLN A 136 7.54 -10.11 -16.30
C GLN A 136 6.82 -11.44 -16.49
N ILE A 137 5.68 -11.66 -15.83
CA ILE A 137 4.88 -12.88 -15.98
C ILE A 137 4.36 -13.02 -17.42
N ILE A 138 3.89 -11.93 -18.03
CA ILE A 138 3.39 -11.94 -19.43
C ILE A 138 4.52 -12.33 -20.41
N ILE A 139 5.70 -11.73 -20.26
CA ILE A 139 6.86 -12.05 -21.10
C ILE A 139 7.24 -13.52 -20.93
N TYR A 140 7.30 -14.01 -19.69
CA TYR A 140 7.65 -15.40 -19.40
C TYR A 140 6.64 -16.40 -19.98
N GLN A 141 5.34 -16.07 -19.96
CA GLN A 141 4.29 -16.87 -20.62
C GLN A 141 4.43 -16.88 -22.15
N GLN A 142 4.80 -15.75 -22.76
CA GLN A 142 5.05 -15.67 -24.21
C GLN A 142 6.27 -16.50 -24.62
N ASP A 143 7.36 -16.41 -23.87
CA ASP A 143 8.58 -17.18 -24.13
C ASP A 143 8.32 -18.69 -24.05
N MET A 144 7.57 -19.15 -23.05
CA MET A 144 7.21 -20.57 -22.94
C MET A 144 6.26 -21.05 -24.05
N SER A 145 5.35 -20.19 -24.52
CA SER A 145 4.48 -20.53 -25.66
C SER A 145 5.26 -20.74 -26.96
N ASN A 146 6.36 -19.99 -27.14
CA ASN A 146 7.24 -20.13 -28.31
C ASN A 146 8.10 -21.40 -28.27
N VAL A 147 8.30 -22.01 -27.11
CA VAL A 147 9.04 -23.29 -26.96
C VAL A 147 8.18 -24.51 -27.34
N GLU A 148 6.84 -24.36 -27.38
CA GLU A 148 5.93 -25.45 -27.79
C GLU A 148 5.79 -25.62 -29.32
N THR A 149 6.16 -24.61 -30.12
CA THR A 149 6.20 -24.60 -31.60
C THR A 149 7.53 -25.06 -32.17
#